data_AF-A0A8T4YM85-F1
#
_entry.id   AF-A0A8T4YM85-F1
#
_cell.length_a   1.000
_cell.length_b   1.000
_cell.length_c   1.000
_cell.angle_alpha   90.00
_cell.angle_beta   90.00
_cell.angle_gamma   90.00
#
_symmetry.space_group_name_H-M   'P 1'
#
loop_
_entity.id
_entity.type
_entity.pdbx_description
1 polymer ?
#
loop_
_entity_poly.entity_id
_entity_poly.type
_entity_poly.pdbx_seq_one_letter_code
_entity_poly.pdbx_strand_id
1 'polypeptide(L)'
;MTILIMALSLTVINFTANRYRYKQLYRAYRFYLDMGVPEAFIDYTLMEADELEETRVHLNVVSTRRKELFWRRLSNTAYLINMIICFSSLLLLFYGILTAPIYIGITFAALMILNSYLTRSAWKKATIQMRK
;
A
#
# COMPACT_ATOMS: atom_id res chain seq x y z
N MET A 1 -23.37 10.87 -0.55
CA MET A 1 -23.34 9.46 -1.01
C MET A 1 -22.17 9.17 -1.93
N THR A 2 -21.99 9.88 -3.05
CA THR A 2 -20.88 9.70 -4.00
C THR A 2 -19.48 9.76 -3.38
N ILE A 3 -19.21 10.75 -2.52
CA ILE A 3 -17.91 10.91 -1.83
C ILE A 3 -17.58 9.70 -0.95
N LEU A 4 -18.59 9.15 -0.26
CA LEU A 4 -18.41 7.99 0.61
C LEU A 4 -18.09 6.73 -0.20
N ILE A 5 -18.79 6.52 -1.32
CA ILE A 5 -18.53 5.41 -2.24
C ILE A 5 -17.11 5.51 -2.81
N MET A 6 -16.67 6.71 -3.18
CA MET A 6 -15.31 6.95 -3.66
C MET A 6 -14.26 6.62 -2.59
N ALA A 7 -14.45 7.05 -1.34
CA ALA A 7 -13.55 6.73 -0.23
C ALA A 7 -13.46 5.22 0.04
N LEU A 8 -14.60 4.51 0.00
CA LEU A 8 -14.65 3.06 0.12
C LEU A 8 -13.90 2.37 -1.02
N SER A 9 -14.14 2.77 -2.27
CA SER A 9 -13.45 2.22 -3.44
C SER A 9 -11.93 2.42 -3.35
N LEU A 10 -11.47 3.61 -2.94
CA LEU A 10 -10.04 3.88 -2.74
C LEU A 10 -9.43 3.04 -1.62
N THR A 11 -10.20 2.78 -0.55
CA THR A 11 -9.78 1.88 0.54
C THR A 11 -9.59 0.45 0.01
N VAL A 12 -10.52 -0.04 -0.82
CA VAL A 12 -10.42 -1.37 -1.46
C VAL A 12 -9.23 -1.43 -2.43
N ILE A 13 -9.00 -0.39 -3.23
CA ILE A 13 -7.85 -0.28 -4.13
C ILE A 13 -6.55 -0.31 -3.33
N ASN A 14 -6.44 0.49 -2.27
CA ASN A 14 -5.26 0.52 -1.40
C ASN A 14 -4.98 -0.86 -0.79
N PHE A 15 -6.00 -1.52 -0.25
CA PHE A 15 -5.88 -2.86 0.31
C PHE A 15 -5.42 -3.89 -0.72
N THR A 16 -6.02 -3.87 -1.90
CA THR A 16 -5.72 -4.78 -3.01
C THR A 16 -4.29 -4.56 -3.52
N ALA A 17 -3.90 -3.32 -3.74
CA ALA A 17 -2.55 -2.96 -4.18
C ALA A 17 -1.49 -3.41 -3.16
N ASN A 18 -1.73 -3.17 -1.88
CA ASN A 18 -0.88 -3.67 -0.80
C ASN A 18 -0.75 -5.19 -0.85
N ARG A 19 -1.85 -5.94 -0.97
CA ARG A 19 -1.83 -7.41 -1.07
C ARG A 19 -0.96 -7.90 -2.23
N TYR A 20 -1.08 -7.28 -3.41
CA TYR A 20 -0.27 -7.65 -4.57
C TYR A 20 1.21 -7.30 -4.38
N ARG A 21 1.51 -6.12 -3.82
CA ARG A 21 2.88 -5.72 -3.45
C ARG A 21 3.54 -6.76 -2.56
N TYR A 22 2.86 -7.21 -1.51
CA TYR A 22 3.39 -8.23 -0.58
C TYR A 22 3.65 -9.57 -1.27
N LYS A 23 2.78 -9.98 -2.19
CA LYS A 23 3.00 -11.19 -2.97
C LYS A 23 4.29 -11.11 -3.80
N GLN A 24 4.63 -9.93 -4.34
CA GLN A 24 5.89 -9.74 -5.06
C GLN A 24 7.10 -9.68 -4.12
N LEU A 25 7.00 -8.97 -2.99
CA LEU A 25 8.07 -8.94 -1.98
C LEU A 25 8.40 -10.34 -1.45
N TYR A 26 7.38 -11.17 -1.19
CA TYR A 26 7.59 -12.55 -0.74
C TYR A 26 8.24 -13.42 -1.82
N ARG A 27 7.89 -13.23 -3.10
CA ARG A 27 8.56 -13.92 -4.21
C ARG A 27 10.02 -13.54 -4.31
N ALA A 28 10.35 -12.26 -4.18
CA ALA A 28 11.73 -11.79 -4.15
C ALA A 28 12.49 -12.35 -2.94
N TYR A 29 11.88 -12.32 -1.74
CA TYR A 29 12.47 -12.89 -0.54
C TYR A 29 12.81 -14.38 -0.72
N ARG A 30 11.85 -15.19 -1.21
CA ARG A 30 12.07 -16.62 -1.49
C ARG A 30 13.17 -16.84 -2.52
N PHE A 31 13.19 -16.01 -3.56
CA PHE A 31 14.23 -16.07 -4.57
C PHE A 31 15.64 -15.91 -3.97
N TYR A 32 15.88 -14.86 -3.16
CA TYR A 32 17.17 -14.64 -2.50
C TYR A 32 17.50 -15.71 -1.44
N LEU A 33 16.48 -16.22 -0.73
CA LEU A 33 16.63 -17.32 0.21
C LEU A 33 17.08 -18.61 -0.50
N ASP A 34 16.45 -18.96 -1.62
CA ASP A 34 16.76 -20.15 -2.41
C ASP A 34 18.16 -20.05 -3.07
N MET A 35 18.69 -18.82 -3.24
CA MET A 35 20.07 -18.57 -3.70
C MET A 35 21.12 -18.64 -2.59
N GLY A 36 20.73 -18.80 -1.32
CA GLY A 36 21.65 -18.83 -0.18
C GLY A 36 22.25 -17.47 0.19
N VAL A 37 21.67 -16.37 -0.29
CA VAL A 37 22.11 -14.98 -0.02
C VAL A 37 20.94 -14.13 0.49
N PRO A 38 20.35 -14.47 1.65
CA PRO A 38 19.19 -13.78 2.19
C PRO A 38 19.47 -12.30 2.53
N GLU A 39 20.72 -11.92 2.79
CA GLU A 39 21.12 -10.54 3.08
C GLU A 39 20.89 -9.61 1.88
N ALA A 40 21.09 -10.11 0.66
CA ALA A 40 20.88 -9.37 -0.58
C ALA A 40 19.39 -8.98 -0.81
N PHE A 41 18.45 -9.58 -0.06
CA PHE A 41 17.06 -9.13 -0.04
C PHE A 41 16.91 -7.72 0.55
N ILE A 42 17.72 -7.35 1.55
CA ILE A 42 17.66 -6.02 2.15
C ILE A 42 18.06 -4.98 1.11
N ASP A 43 19.16 -5.21 0.39
CA ASP A 43 19.62 -4.35 -0.70
C ASP A 43 18.56 -4.25 -1.80
N TYR A 44 17.93 -5.37 -2.17
CA TYR A 44 16.79 -5.38 -3.09
C TYR A 44 15.64 -4.48 -2.64
N THR A 45 15.34 -4.41 -1.34
CA THR A 45 14.27 -3.53 -0.84
C THR A 45 14.62 -2.05 -0.94
N LEU A 46 15.92 -1.71 -0.90
CA LEU A 46 16.44 -0.35 -0.92
C LEU A 46 16.73 0.17 -2.34
N MET A 47 17.10 -0.71 -3.28
CA MET A 47 17.49 -0.35 -4.66
C MET A 47 16.34 0.20 -5.52
N GLU A 48 16.59 1.23 -6.31
CA GLU A 48 15.64 1.67 -7.33
C GLU A 48 15.57 0.66 -8.49
N ALA A 49 14.47 0.63 -9.25
CA ALA A 49 14.34 -0.34 -10.35
C ALA A 49 15.41 -0.16 -11.43
N ASP A 50 15.90 1.07 -11.58
CA ASP A 50 16.86 1.47 -12.60
C ASP A 50 18.29 1.01 -12.23
N GLU A 51 18.59 0.85 -10.93
CA GLU A 51 19.87 0.34 -10.41
C GLU A 51 20.03 -1.19 -10.58
N LEU A 52 18.91 -1.92 -10.69
CA LEU A 52 18.91 -3.38 -10.88
C LEU A 52 19.24 -3.80 -12.32
N GLU A 53 19.18 -2.89 -13.30
CA GLU A 53 19.41 -3.21 -14.71
C GLU A 53 20.89 -3.45 -15.05
N GLU A 54 21.81 -2.99 -14.21
CA GLU A 54 23.25 -3.19 -14.40
C GLU A 54 23.75 -4.57 -13.96
N THR A 55 22.95 -5.32 -13.18
CA THR A 55 23.32 -6.68 -12.76
C THR A 55 22.69 -7.72 -13.69
N ARG A 56 23.52 -8.29 -14.59
CA ARG A 56 23.14 -9.28 -15.63
C ARG A 56 22.43 -10.56 -15.16
N VAL A 57 22.18 -10.74 -13.86
CA VAL A 57 21.79 -12.04 -13.30
C VAL A 57 20.27 -12.25 -13.28
N HIS A 58 19.38 -11.24 -13.13
CA HIS A 58 17.96 -11.55 -12.89
C HIS A 58 16.88 -10.66 -13.53
N LEU A 59 16.57 -10.92 -14.81
CA LEU A 59 15.32 -10.47 -15.48
C LEU A 59 14.05 -10.73 -14.63
N ASN A 60 14.01 -11.87 -13.92
CA ASN A 60 12.91 -12.22 -13.02
C ASN A 60 12.81 -11.30 -11.79
N VAL A 61 13.95 -10.88 -11.24
CA VAL A 61 14.00 -9.95 -10.09
C VAL A 61 13.64 -8.54 -10.53
N VAL A 62 14.14 -8.08 -11.69
CA VAL A 62 13.78 -6.78 -12.28
C VAL A 62 12.27 -6.70 -12.54
N SER A 63 11.68 -7.72 -13.17
CA SER A 63 10.24 -7.74 -13.42
C SER A 63 9.41 -7.78 -12.13
N THR A 64 9.90 -8.46 -11.08
CA THR A 64 9.27 -8.52 -9.77
C THR A 64 9.35 -7.16 -9.07
N ARG A 65 10.48 -6.45 -9.16
CA ARG A 65 10.68 -5.10 -8.62
C ARG A 65 9.79 -4.08 -9.30
N ARG A 66 9.74 -4.05 -10.63
CA ARG A 66 8.85 -3.15 -11.39
C ARG A 66 7.39 -3.31 -10.96
N LYS A 67 6.93 -4.56 -10.80
CA LYS A 67 5.59 -4.86 -10.29
C LYS A 67 5.42 -4.38 -8.84
N GLU A 68 6.38 -4.65 -7.96
CA GLU A 68 6.36 -4.19 -6.56
C GLU A 68 6.26 -2.67 -6.45
N LEU A 69 7.09 -1.92 -7.19
CA LEU A 69 7.06 -0.46 -7.23
C LEU A 69 5.74 0.08 -7.79
N PHE A 70 5.21 -0.52 -8.85
CA PHE A 70 3.89 -0.15 -9.37
C PHE A 70 2.80 -0.27 -8.30
N TRP A 71 2.73 -1.43 -7.62
CA TRP A 71 1.74 -1.65 -6.56
C TRP A 71 1.97 -0.77 -5.34
N ARG A 72 3.23 -0.46 -5.00
CA ARG A 72 3.58 0.50 -3.94
C ARG A 72 3.10 1.90 -4.28
N ARG A 73 3.38 2.40 -5.50
CA ARG A 73 2.92 3.72 -5.96
C ARG A 73 1.40 3.78 -5.97
N LEU A 74 0.73 2.78 -6.54
CA LEU A 74 -0.73 2.73 -6.58
C LEU A 74 -1.36 2.73 -5.18
N SER A 75 -0.82 1.93 -4.26
CA SER A 75 -1.27 1.88 -2.86
C SER A 75 -1.08 3.23 -2.16
N ASN A 76 0.11 3.84 -2.27
CA ASN A 76 0.41 5.13 -1.65
C ASN A 76 -0.50 6.25 -2.19
N THR A 77 -0.70 6.28 -3.52
CA THR A 77 -1.57 7.26 -4.16
C THR A 77 -3.02 7.07 -3.72
N ALA A 78 -3.54 5.85 -3.73
CA ALA A 78 -4.90 5.57 -3.25
C ALA A 78 -5.09 5.92 -1.77
N TYR A 79 -4.09 5.63 -0.93
CA TYR A 79 -4.08 6.02 0.48
C TYR A 79 -4.14 7.54 0.65
N LEU A 80 -3.24 8.28 -0.01
CA LEU A 80 -3.17 9.73 0.10
C LEU A 80 -4.45 10.40 -0.38
N ILE A 81 -4.97 10.01 -1.54
CA ILE A 81 -6.23 10.56 -2.07
C ILE A 81 -7.38 10.28 -1.10
N ASN A 82 -7.47 9.07 -0.55
CA ASN A 82 -8.51 8.72 0.41
C ASN A 82 -8.42 9.55 1.70
N MET A 83 -7.20 9.77 2.22
CA MET A 83 -6.98 10.60 3.41
C MET A 83 -7.38 12.05 3.15
N ILE A 84 -7.03 12.61 1.98
CA ILE A 84 -7.43 13.97 1.58
C ILE A 84 -8.96 14.07 1.50
N ILE A 85 -9.62 13.12 0.84
CA ILE A 85 -11.09 13.12 0.72
C ILE A 85 -11.75 13.06 2.09
N CYS A 86 -11.34 12.14 2.95
CA CYS A 86 -11.93 11.98 4.28
C CYS A 86 -11.69 13.22 5.15
N PHE A 87 -10.47 13.76 5.15
CA PHE A 87 -10.11 14.93 5.94
C PHE A 87 -10.85 16.19 5.47
N SER A 88 -10.87 16.46 4.16
CA SER A 88 -11.63 17.58 3.60
C SER A 88 -13.13 17.45 3.87
N SER A 89 -13.68 16.23 3.80
CA SER A 89 -15.10 15.99 4.12
C SER A 89 -15.42 16.27 5.59
N LEU A 90 -14.52 15.89 6.51
CA LEU A 90 -14.64 16.20 7.94
C LEU A 90 -14.57 17.70 8.21
N LEU A 91 -13.65 18.42 7.57
CA LEU A 91 -13.55 19.87 7.69
C LEU A 91 -14.83 20.55 7.21
N LEU A 92 -15.33 20.19 6.03
CA LEU A 92 -16.56 20.77 5.48
C LEU A 92 -17.78 20.50 6.37
N LEU A 93 -17.85 19.34 7.01
CA LEU A 93 -18.89 19.04 8.01
C LEU A 93 -18.75 19.91 9.25
N PHE A 94 -17.53 20.08 9.75
CA PHE A 94 -17.25 20.87 10.96
C PHE A 94 -17.61 22.35 10.78
N TYR A 95 -17.32 22.93 9.61
CA TYR A 95 -17.70 24.31 9.27
C TYR A 95 -19.17 24.47 8.87
N GLY A 96 -19.97 23.39 8.88
CA GLY A 96 -21.37 23.43 8.47
C GLY A 96 -21.60 23.68 6.97
N ILE A 97 -20.55 23.65 6.15
CA ILE A 97 -20.62 23.84 4.69
C ILE A 97 -21.25 22.60 4.04
N LEU A 98 -20.86 21.41 4.51
CA LEU A 98 -21.49 20.16 4.11
C LEU A 98 -22.62 19.84 5.09
N THR A 99 -23.87 20.04 4.68
CA THR A 99 -25.04 19.67 5.47
C THR A 99 -25.25 18.16 5.40
N ALA A 100 -24.65 17.44 6.34
CA ALA A 100 -24.86 16.00 6.48
C ALA A 100 -24.97 15.58 7.95
N PRO A 101 -25.67 14.46 8.24
CA PRO A 101 -25.76 13.94 9.59
C PRO A 101 -24.40 13.58 10.19
N ILE A 102 -24.25 13.76 11.51
CA ILE A 102 -23.01 13.52 12.26
C ILE A 102 -22.45 12.11 12.04
N TYR A 103 -23.31 11.10 11.86
CA TYR A 103 -22.88 9.72 11.62
C TYR A 103 -22.04 9.57 10.33
N ILE A 104 -22.23 10.44 9.33
CA ILE A 104 -21.41 10.46 8.11
C ILE A 104 -19.98 10.93 8.43
N GLY A 105 -19.83 11.92 9.30
CA GLY A 105 -18.52 12.33 9.83
C GLY A 105 -17.82 11.21 10.58
N ILE A 106 -18.54 10.50 11.45
CA ILE A 106 -18.00 9.32 12.14
C ILE A 106 -17.51 8.26 11.14
N THR A 107 -18.24 8.08 10.04
CA THR A 107 -17.87 7.11 8.99
C THR A 107 -16.57 7.49 8.30
N PHE A 108 -16.36 8.77 7.98
CA PHE A 108 -15.10 9.24 7.40
C PHE A 108 -13.91 9.08 8.37
N ALA A 109 -14.10 9.40 9.65
CA ALA A 109 -13.08 9.20 10.66
C ALA A 109 -12.72 7.70 10.81
N ALA A 110 -13.73 6.83 10.85
CA ALA A 110 -13.54 5.39 10.90
C ALA A 110 -12.80 4.86 9.67
N LEU A 111 -13.11 5.37 8.47
CA LEU A 111 -12.41 5.01 7.23
C LEU A 111 -10.94 5.43 7.24
N MET A 112 -10.60 6.61 7.76
CA MET A 112 -9.20 7.03 7.91
C MET A 112 -8.43 6.06 8.82
N ILE A 113 -8.97 5.77 10.01
CA ILE A 113 -8.35 4.85 10.98
C ILE A 113 -8.19 3.46 10.36
N LEU A 114 -9.24 2.94 9.72
CA LEU A 114 -9.24 1.63 9.09
C LEU A 114 -8.20 1.56 7.97
N ASN A 115 -8.13 2.57 7.11
CA ASN A 115 -7.19 2.61 5.98
C ASN A 115 -5.72 2.62 6.45
N SER A 116 -5.41 3.38 7.50
CA SER A 116 -4.08 3.36 8.14
C SER A 116 -3.79 2.02 8.82
N TYR A 117 -4.78 1.44 9.53
CA TYR A 117 -4.63 0.15 10.19
C TYR A 117 -4.38 -0.99 9.19
N LEU A 118 -5.15 -1.05 8.10
CA LEU A 118 -5.02 -2.07 7.06
C LEU A 118 -3.63 -2.02 6.40
N THR A 119 -3.14 -0.81 6.12
CA THR A 119 -1.79 -0.61 5.55
C THR A 119 -0.72 -1.15 6.50
N ARG A 120 -0.82 -0.87 7.81
CA ARG A 120 0.11 -1.35 8.84
C ARG A 120 0.01 -2.86 9.10
N SER A 121 -1.20 -3.39 9.19
CA SER A 121 -1.46 -4.81 9.47
C SER A 121 -0.96 -5.71 8.35
N ALA A 122 -1.14 -5.28 7.09
CA ALA A 122 -0.62 -6.00 5.95
C ALA A 122 0.91 -6.07 5.95
N TRP A 123 1.59 -5.00 6.38
CA TRP A 123 3.05 -4.99 6.55
C TRP A 123 3.49 -6.00 7.61
N LYS A 124 2.84 -5.98 8.80
CA LYS A 124 3.13 -6.91 9.89
C LYS A 124 2.98 -8.38 9.46
N LYS A 125 1.91 -8.72 8.72
CA LYS A 125 1.68 -10.08 8.22
C LYS A 125 2.79 -10.52 7.25
N ALA A 126 3.22 -9.65 6.35
CA ALA A 126 4.30 -9.95 5.42
C ALA A 126 5.64 -10.17 6.14
N THR A 127 5.98 -9.32 7.12
CA THR A 127 7.19 -9.48 7.93
C THR A 127 7.21 -10.81 8.68
N ILE A 128 6.07 -11.24 9.24
CA ILE A 128 5.96 -12.54 9.92
C ILE A 128 6.18 -13.69 8.93
N GLN A 129 5.62 -13.58 7.72
CA GLN A 129 5.76 -14.61 6.70
C GLN A 129 7.20 -14.75 6.18
N MET A 130 7.99 -13.67 6.18
CA MET A 130 9.41 -13.68 5.81
C MET A 130 10.33 -14.17 6.94
N ARG A 131 9.85 -14.33 8.17
CA ARG A 131 10.64 -14.83 9.30
C ARG A 131 10.50 -16.34 9.52
N LYS A 132 9.53 -16.98 8.88
CA LYS A 132 9.25 -18.41 8.96
C LYS A 132 9.89 -19.13 7.78
#